data_AF-A0A5K1FZT9-F1
#
_entry.id   AF-A0A5K1FZT9-F1
#
_cell.length_a   1.000
_cell.length_b   1.000
_cell.length_c   1.000
_cell.angle_alpha   90.00
_cell.angle_beta   90.00
_cell.angle_gamma   90.00
#
_symmetry.space_group_name_H-M   'P 1'
#
loop_
_entity.id
_entity.type
_entity.pdbx_description
1 polymer ?
#
loop_
_entity_poly.entity_id
_entity_poly.type
_entity_poly.pdbx_seq_one_letter_code
_entity_poly.pdbx_strand_id
1 'polypeptide(L)'
;SMEARLSLIAAEEAEQAKKRNSNRVNGYKDDINQCLSKLETYRHNCDEGIGYYDAFKLQEKNADFEANVTRLQLIGYWEEVREMLRQFDLPDSFEVEEDLVELGTRIRFLVEPIDIANFYRHDKMDAADLYWRDSQARPKYYKYPENWLPHMRRLVPENHPLWKKEWNLDSCFWARVENMCIEIKKKGFDSEKETVVKFEEEVEKWLTEGALSEPELKRPTFQKWWGMLPEEHKNSSCIRHRMVQQAQPANPTVP
;
A
#
# COMPACT_ATOMS: atom_id res chain seq x y z
N SER A 1 46.82 20.08 15.22
CA SER A 1 47.26 19.34 14.03
C SER A 1 46.52 19.87 12.80
N MET A 2 47.15 19.89 11.62
CA MET A 2 46.50 20.23 10.35
C MET A 2 45.36 19.26 10.01
N GLU A 3 45.56 17.97 10.31
CA GLU A 3 44.58 16.90 10.08
C GLU A 3 43.26 17.18 10.80
N ALA A 4 43.32 17.56 12.08
CA ALA A 4 42.14 17.91 12.85
C ALA A 4 41.34 19.08 12.23
N ARG A 5 42.02 20.05 11.61
CA ARG A 5 41.34 21.15 10.92
C ARG A 5 40.68 20.67 9.62
N LEU A 6 41.36 19.84 8.84
CA LEU A 6 40.80 19.26 7.61
C LEU A 6 39.58 18.38 7.92
N SER A 7 39.63 17.58 8.99
CA SER A 7 38.49 16.78 9.44
C SER A 7 37.29 17.65 9.83
N LEU A 8 37.51 18.79 10.49
CA LEU A 8 36.43 19.72 10.83
C LEU A 8 35.81 20.37 9.59
N ILE A 9 36.63 20.78 8.62
CA ILE A 9 36.14 21.34 7.34
C ILE A 9 35.32 20.30 6.58
N ALA A 10 35.81 19.07 6.47
CA ALA A 10 35.07 17.99 5.80
C ALA A 10 33.73 17.68 6.49
N ALA A 11 33.69 17.71 7.83
CA ALA A 11 32.44 17.54 8.57
C ALA A 11 31.45 18.70 8.32
N GLU A 12 31.94 19.94 8.25
CA GLU A 12 31.12 21.09 7.91
C GLU A 12 30.56 20.98 6.48
N GLU A 13 31.38 20.61 5.50
CA GLU A 13 30.96 20.41 4.11
C GLU A 13 29.91 19.30 3.97
N ALA A 14 30.06 18.21 4.71
CA ALA A 14 29.09 17.13 4.76
C ALA A 14 27.73 17.61 5.32
N GLU A 15 27.73 18.40 6.40
CA GLU A 15 26.51 18.96 6.97
C GLU A 15 25.83 19.97 6.02
N GLN A 16 26.62 20.78 5.30
CA GLN A 16 26.09 21.65 4.25
C GLN A 16 25.52 20.86 3.06
N ALA A 17 26.09 19.69 2.74
CA ALA A 17 25.52 18.78 1.73
C ALA A 17 24.16 18.23 2.18
N LYS A 18 24.02 17.78 3.43
CA LYS A 18 22.73 17.34 4.00
C LYS A 18 21.64 18.41 3.89
N LYS A 19 21.98 19.68 4.15
CA LYS A 19 21.05 20.81 3.99
C LYS A 19 20.62 21.03 2.54
N ARG A 20 21.55 20.95 1.59
CA ARG A 20 21.25 21.05 0.15
C ARG A 20 20.33 19.92 -0.31
N ASN A 21 20.60 18.69 0.14
CA ASN A 21 19.75 17.53 -0.15
C ASN A 21 18.35 17.69 0.44
N SER A 22 18.24 18.21 1.66
CA SER A 22 16.93 18.51 2.28
C SER A 22 16.11 19.51 1.45
N ASN A 23 16.76 20.56 0.94
CA ASN A 23 16.09 21.53 0.07
C ASN A 23 15.62 20.90 -1.25
N ARG A 24 16.42 19.98 -1.81
CA ARG A 24 16.07 19.21 -3.00
C ARG A 24 14.86 18.30 -2.75
N VAL A 25 14.84 17.57 -1.64
CA VAL A 25 13.68 16.76 -1.22
C VAL A 25 12.44 17.63 -1.04
N ASN A 26 12.58 18.79 -0.38
CA ASN A 26 11.47 19.74 -0.23
C ASN A 26 10.93 20.20 -1.60
N GLY A 27 11.80 20.38 -2.60
CA GLY A 27 11.40 20.66 -3.97
C GLY A 27 10.56 19.53 -4.62
N TYR A 28 10.77 18.28 -4.22
CA TYR A 28 9.96 17.15 -4.72
C TYR A 28 8.60 17.02 -4.07
N LYS A 29 8.37 17.61 -2.88
CA LYS A 29 7.12 17.44 -2.15
C LYS A 29 5.91 17.89 -2.98
N ASP A 30 6.03 18.99 -3.71
CA ASP A 30 4.94 19.51 -4.55
C ASP A 30 4.66 18.59 -5.74
N ASP A 31 5.70 18.13 -6.44
CA ASP A 31 5.57 17.19 -7.57
C ASP A 31 4.97 15.85 -7.12
N ILE A 32 5.41 15.33 -5.98
CA ILE A 32 4.87 14.10 -5.38
C ILE A 32 3.40 14.30 -5.01
N ASN A 33 3.05 15.41 -4.35
CA ASN A 33 1.67 15.70 -3.98
C ASN A 33 0.77 15.84 -5.22
N GLN A 34 1.26 16.44 -6.30
CA GLN A 34 0.52 16.52 -7.55
C GLN A 34 0.28 15.13 -8.15
N CYS A 35 1.29 14.25 -8.13
CA CYS A 35 1.15 12.86 -8.57
C CYS A 35 0.14 12.10 -7.69
N LEU A 36 0.22 12.24 -6.36
CA LEU A 36 -0.72 11.63 -5.42
C LEU A 36 -2.15 12.09 -5.69
N SER A 37 -2.39 13.38 -5.91
CA SER A 37 -3.73 13.91 -6.21
C SER A 37 -4.32 13.34 -7.51
N LYS A 38 -3.50 13.17 -8.55
CA LYS A 38 -3.92 12.49 -9.79
C LYS A 38 -4.28 11.02 -9.53
N LEU A 39 -3.49 10.31 -8.72
CA LEU A 39 -3.74 8.91 -8.37
C LEU A 39 -4.96 8.74 -7.44
N GLU A 40 -5.21 9.69 -6.54
CA GLU A 40 -6.43 9.74 -5.71
C GLU A 40 -7.66 9.94 -6.58
N THR A 41 -7.58 10.83 -7.58
CA THR A 41 -8.64 11.05 -8.57
C THR A 41 -8.89 9.79 -9.40
N TYR A 42 -7.82 9.12 -9.85
CA TYR A 42 -7.93 7.83 -10.54
C TYR A 42 -8.63 6.79 -9.67
N ARG A 43 -8.21 6.66 -8.40
CA ARG A 43 -8.84 5.75 -7.44
C ARG A 43 -10.33 6.01 -7.31
N HIS A 44 -10.71 7.25 -7.04
CA HIS A 44 -12.11 7.65 -6.90
C HIS A 44 -12.95 7.31 -8.13
N ASN A 45 -12.44 7.61 -9.33
CA ASN A 45 -13.14 7.33 -10.58
C ASN A 45 -13.33 5.82 -10.86
N CYS A 46 -12.46 4.98 -10.30
CA CYS A 46 -12.57 3.52 -10.41
C CYS A 46 -13.47 2.90 -9.32
N ASP A 47 -13.71 3.59 -8.21
CA ASP A 47 -14.42 3.05 -7.05
C ASP A 47 -15.90 2.75 -7.33
N GLU A 48 -16.53 3.49 -8.24
CA GLU A 48 -17.90 3.21 -8.72
C GLU A 48 -17.99 1.96 -9.61
N GLY A 49 -16.84 1.48 -10.12
CA GLY A 49 -16.76 0.32 -10.99
C GLY A 49 -16.14 -0.91 -10.30
N ILE A 50 -15.17 -1.51 -10.97
CA ILE A 50 -14.48 -2.72 -10.49
C ILE A 50 -13.41 -2.43 -9.42
N GLY A 51 -13.24 -1.16 -9.00
CA GLY A 51 -12.20 -0.74 -8.07
C GLY A 51 -10.86 -0.47 -8.75
N TYR A 52 -10.07 0.44 -8.18
CA TYR A 52 -8.82 0.91 -8.80
C TYR A 52 -7.75 -0.17 -8.93
N TYR A 53 -7.67 -1.10 -7.98
CA TYR A 53 -6.73 -2.23 -8.04
C TYR A 53 -6.99 -3.11 -9.25
N ASP A 54 -8.22 -3.61 -9.39
CA ASP A 54 -8.63 -4.47 -10.50
C ASP A 54 -8.62 -3.71 -11.84
N ALA A 55 -9.07 -2.44 -11.86
CA ALA A 55 -9.01 -1.59 -13.05
C ALA A 55 -7.58 -1.43 -13.56
N PHE A 56 -6.64 -1.12 -12.66
CA PHE A 56 -5.23 -0.97 -13.03
C PHE A 56 -4.62 -2.30 -13.49
N LYS A 57 -4.96 -3.40 -12.82
CA LYS A 57 -4.46 -4.74 -13.20
C LYS A 57 -4.92 -5.14 -14.60
N LEU A 58 -6.17 -4.84 -14.98
CA LEU A 58 -6.68 -5.07 -16.33
C LEU A 58 -6.04 -4.11 -17.35
N GLN A 59 -5.91 -2.83 -16.99
CA GLN A 59 -5.39 -1.75 -17.81
C GLN A 59 -6.06 -1.70 -19.20
N GLU A 60 -7.35 -1.39 -19.22
CA GLU A 60 -8.15 -1.34 -20.44
C GLU A 60 -8.43 0.10 -20.91
N LYS A 61 -8.43 1.06 -19.97
CA LYS A 61 -8.77 2.46 -20.23
C LYS A 61 -7.52 3.33 -20.27
N ASN A 62 -7.56 4.42 -21.05
CA ASN A 62 -6.47 5.42 -21.09
C ASN A 62 -6.08 5.93 -19.69
N ALA A 63 -7.06 6.10 -18.80
CA ALA A 63 -6.83 6.50 -17.40
C ALA A 63 -5.91 5.51 -16.64
N ASP A 64 -5.95 4.21 -16.95
CA ASP A 64 -5.09 3.20 -16.32
C ASP A 64 -3.63 3.36 -16.78
N PHE A 65 -3.41 3.72 -18.05
CA PHE A 65 -2.08 4.03 -18.58
C PHE A 65 -1.54 5.35 -18.00
N GLU A 66 -2.38 6.38 -17.88
CA GLU A 66 -2.02 7.65 -17.25
C GLU A 66 -1.66 7.48 -15.78
N ALA A 67 -2.42 6.65 -15.04
CA ALA A 67 -2.11 6.28 -13.68
C ALA A 67 -0.74 5.57 -13.60
N ASN A 68 -0.41 4.70 -14.56
CA ASN A 68 0.87 4.02 -14.59
C ASN A 68 2.04 5.00 -14.82
N VAL A 69 1.89 5.95 -15.74
CA VAL A 69 2.89 7.01 -15.97
C VAL A 69 3.07 7.87 -14.71
N THR A 70 1.96 8.29 -14.11
CA THR A 70 1.96 9.10 -12.89
C THR A 70 2.64 8.37 -11.73
N ARG A 71 2.34 7.08 -11.55
CA ARG A 71 3.00 6.22 -10.57
C ARG A 71 4.52 6.15 -10.79
N LEU A 72 4.96 5.92 -12.03
CA LEU A 72 6.39 5.82 -12.34
C LEU A 72 7.13 7.14 -12.09
N GLN A 73 6.50 8.27 -12.40
CA GLN A 73 7.05 9.59 -12.09
C GLN A 73 7.21 9.79 -10.57
N LEU A 74 6.17 9.48 -9.79
CA LEU A 74 6.21 9.56 -8.32
C LEU A 74 7.33 8.68 -7.73
N ILE A 75 7.43 7.43 -8.17
CA ILE A 75 8.46 6.50 -7.71
C ILE A 75 9.86 7.02 -8.04
N GLY A 76 10.05 7.69 -9.19
CA GLY A 76 11.32 8.33 -9.54
C GLY A 76 11.80 9.31 -8.47
N TYR A 77 10.93 10.20 -8.00
CA TYR A 77 11.27 11.11 -6.90
C TYR A 77 11.51 10.37 -5.59
N TRP A 78 10.64 9.42 -5.26
CA TRP A 78 10.68 8.73 -3.97
C TRP A 78 11.90 7.80 -3.82
N GLU A 79 12.33 7.17 -4.91
CA GLU A 79 13.53 6.32 -4.94
C GLU A 79 14.81 7.15 -4.74
N GLU A 80 14.81 8.39 -5.20
CA GLU A 80 15.89 9.33 -4.96
C GLU A 80 15.99 9.71 -3.47
N VAL A 81 14.85 9.98 -2.82
CA VAL A 81 14.77 10.20 -1.37
C VAL A 81 15.30 8.98 -0.62
N ARG A 82 14.87 7.76 -1.02
CA ARG A 82 15.36 6.51 -0.44
C ARG A 82 16.88 6.37 -0.57
N GLU A 83 17.45 6.76 -1.71
CA GLU A 83 18.88 6.65 -1.93
C GLU A 83 19.69 7.62 -1.07
N MET A 84 19.21 8.86 -0.89
CA MET A 84 19.81 9.82 0.05
C MET A 84 19.75 9.31 1.50
N LEU A 85 18.63 8.70 1.90
CA LEU A 85 18.52 8.08 3.23
C LEU A 85 19.54 6.95 3.42
N ARG A 86 19.68 6.08 2.42
CA ARG A 86 20.63 4.96 2.46
C ARG A 86 22.09 5.43 2.60
N GLN A 87 22.42 6.59 2.03
CA GLN A 87 23.76 7.17 2.05
C GLN A 87 24.03 8.04 3.29
N PHE A 88 23.05 8.20 4.20
CA PHE A 88 23.12 9.14 5.33
C PHE A 88 23.33 10.59 4.89
N ASP A 89 22.75 10.93 3.73
CA ASP A 89 22.90 12.21 3.04
C ASP A 89 21.79 13.22 3.41
N LEU A 90 20.95 12.87 4.38
CA LEU A 90 19.88 13.71 4.93
C LEU A 90 20.10 13.95 6.43
N PRO A 91 19.45 14.98 7.01
CA PRO A 91 19.50 15.24 8.45
C PRO A 91 18.95 14.07 9.26
N ASP A 92 19.50 13.87 10.45
CA ASP A 92 19.11 12.75 11.33
C ASP A 92 17.63 12.85 11.78
N SER A 93 17.07 14.07 11.78
CA SER A 93 15.65 14.33 12.09
C SER A 93 14.69 14.02 10.94
N PHE A 94 15.18 13.65 9.76
CA PHE A 94 14.36 13.50 8.56
C PHE A 94 13.29 12.41 8.72
N GLU A 95 13.64 11.27 9.34
CA GLU A 95 12.72 10.13 9.54
C GLU A 95 11.61 10.39 10.56
N VAL A 96 11.69 11.50 11.30
CA VAL A 96 10.70 11.93 12.31
C VAL A 96 10.02 13.25 11.94
N GLU A 97 10.26 13.76 10.73
CA GLU A 97 9.56 14.93 10.22
C GLU A 97 8.13 14.51 9.83
N GLU A 98 7.14 15.10 10.49
CA GLU A 98 5.73 14.75 10.34
C GLU A 98 5.25 14.75 8.88
N ASP A 99 5.58 15.82 8.13
CA ASP A 99 5.21 15.96 6.71
C ASP A 99 5.75 14.81 5.86
N LEU A 100 6.98 14.35 6.14
CA LEU A 100 7.61 13.25 5.41
C LEU A 100 7.04 11.89 5.79
N VAL A 101 6.69 11.71 7.07
CA VAL A 101 5.99 10.50 7.53
C VAL A 101 4.60 10.42 6.93
N GLU A 102 3.84 11.51 6.90
CA GLU A 102 2.55 11.56 6.22
C GLU A 102 2.71 11.30 4.72
N LEU A 103 3.65 11.97 4.05
CA LEU A 103 3.89 11.82 2.61
C LEU A 103 4.25 10.37 2.25
N GLY A 104 5.22 9.78 2.95
CA GLY A 104 5.62 8.39 2.76
C GLY A 104 4.48 7.41 3.06
N THR A 105 3.66 7.70 4.05
CA THR A 105 2.47 6.89 4.38
C THR A 105 1.44 6.95 3.26
N ARG A 106 1.13 8.13 2.73
CA ARG A 106 0.21 8.30 1.59
C ARG A 106 0.70 7.57 0.36
N ILE A 107 1.99 7.66 0.04
CA ILE A 107 2.62 6.91 -1.05
C ILE A 107 2.41 5.41 -0.84
N ARG A 108 2.72 4.88 0.33
CA ARG A 108 2.55 3.46 0.64
C ARG A 108 1.10 3.00 0.46
N PHE A 109 0.12 3.75 0.96
CA PHE A 109 -1.29 3.36 0.90
C PHE A 109 -1.92 3.47 -0.49
N LEU A 110 -1.51 4.45 -1.27
CA LEU A 110 -2.12 4.70 -2.58
C LEU A 110 -1.39 3.96 -3.70
N VAL A 111 -0.06 3.92 -3.65
CA VAL A 111 0.79 3.50 -4.76
C VAL A 111 1.19 2.03 -4.66
N GLU A 112 1.41 1.50 -3.45
CA GLU A 112 1.81 0.09 -3.28
C GLU A 112 0.76 -0.89 -3.84
N PRO A 113 -0.56 -0.69 -3.63
CA PRO A 113 -1.58 -1.50 -4.29
C PRO A 113 -1.50 -1.48 -5.83
N ILE A 114 -1.12 -0.33 -6.42
CA ILE A 114 -0.97 -0.18 -7.87
C ILE A 114 0.27 -0.92 -8.36
N ASP A 115 1.37 -0.87 -7.61
CA ASP A 115 2.57 -1.68 -7.89
C ASP A 115 2.29 -3.18 -7.78
N ILE A 116 1.51 -3.60 -6.78
CA ILE A 116 1.06 -4.98 -6.63
C ILE A 116 0.19 -5.39 -7.84
N ALA A 117 -0.74 -4.54 -8.27
CA ALA A 117 -1.54 -4.80 -9.46
C ALA A 117 -0.64 -4.96 -10.70
N ASN A 118 0.34 -4.06 -10.89
CA ASN A 118 1.31 -4.15 -11.98
C ASN A 118 2.15 -5.44 -11.93
N PHE A 119 2.52 -5.86 -10.72
CA PHE A 119 3.27 -7.08 -10.47
C PHE A 119 2.49 -8.31 -10.92
N TYR A 120 1.27 -8.51 -10.40
CA TYR A 120 0.44 -9.68 -10.72
C TYR A 120 -0.24 -9.62 -12.09
N ARG A 121 -0.19 -8.50 -12.81
CA ARG A 121 -0.81 -8.36 -14.13
C ARG A 121 -0.31 -9.38 -15.16
N HIS A 122 0.96 -9.79 -15.06
CA HIS A 122 1.61 -10.56 -16.13
C HIS A 122 1.53 -12.09 -15.95
N ASP A 123 0.76 -12.61 -14.98
CA ASP A 123 0.33 -14.02 -14.76
C ASP A 123 1.42 -15.13 -14.82
N LYS A 124 2.69 -14.80 -14.98
CA LYS A 124 3.81 -15.75 -15.20
C LYS A 124 4.76 -15.84 -14.01
N MET A 125 4.23 -15.92 -12.78
CA MET A 125 5.05 -15.91 -11.57
C MET A 125 5.20 -17.31 -10.96
N ASP A 126 6.45 -17.70 -10.75
CA ASP A 126 6.79 -18.84 -9.90
C ASP A 126 6.58 -18.48 -8.42
N ALA A 127 6.39 -19.48 -7.56
CA ALA A 127 6.08 -19.24 -6.13
C ALA A 127 7.22 -18.52 -5.37
N ALA A 128 8.47 -18.64 -5.87
CA ALA A 128 9.63 -17.93 -5.33
C ALA A 128 9.58 -16.42 -5.60
N ASP A 129 8.77 -15.99 -6.56
CA ASP A 129 8.63 -14.60 -7.01
C ASP A 129 7.28 -14.01 -6.57
N LEU A 130 6.71 -14.45 -5.45
CA LEU A 130 5.50 -13.83 -4.91
C LEU A 130 5.83 -12.52 -4.18
N TYR A 131 4.91 -11.56 -4.28
CA TYR A 131 4.99 -10.30 -3.57
C TYR A 131 4.66 -10.54 -2.09
N TRP A 132 5.70 -10.61 -1.26
CA TRP A 132 5.58 -10.72 0.18
C TRP A 132 6.14 -9.45 0.82
N ARG A 133 5.69 -9.13 2.03
CA ARG A 133 6.20 -7.98 2.81
C ARG A 133 7.72 -7.94 2.89
N ASP A 134 8.35 -9.11 2.96
CA ASP A 134 9.80 -9.25 3.14
C ASP A 134 10.53 -9.84 1.93
N SER A 135 9.85 -10.12 0.81
CA SER A 135 10.51 -10.68 -0.38
C SER A 135 11.27 -9.61 -1.17
N GLN A 136 12.13 -10.08 -2.11
CA GLN A 136 12.83 -9.20 -3.04
C GLN A 136 11.90 -8.59 -4.10
N ALA A 137 10.70 -9.16 -4.28
CA ALA A 137 9.69 -8.64 -5.20
C ALA A 137 9.13 -7.29 -4.74
N ARG A 138 9.10 -7.05 -3.42
CA ARG A 138 8.60 -5.81 -2.85
C ARG A 138 9.65 -4.70 -2.94
N PRO A 139 9.34 -3.57 -3.58
CA PRO A 139 10.27 -2.45 -3.68
C PRO A 139 10.68 -1.91 -2.30
N LYS A 140 11.98 -1.64 -2.13
CA LYS A 140 12.57 -1.28 -0.83
C LYS A 140 12.10 0.09 -0.31
N TYR A 141 11.63 0.98 -1.18
CA TYR A 141 11.18 2.32 -0.81
C TYR A 141 9.86 2.34 0.00
N TYR A 142 9.12 1.23 0.06
CA TYR A 142 7.97 1.10 0.96
C TYR A 142 8.34 0.72 2.40
N LYS A 143 9.53 0.15 2.62
CA LYS A 143 9.97 -0.32 3.95
C LYS A 143 10.24 0.82 4.92
N TYR A 144 10.70 1.98 4.44
CA TYR A 144 10.99 3.12 5.30
C TYR A 144 9.69 3.72 5.89
N PRO A 145 8.70 4.16 5.08
CA PRO A 145 7.44 4.70 5.61
C PRO A 145 6.66 3.74 6.50
N GLU A 146 6.76 2.43 6.22
CA GLU A 146 6.15 1.40 7.06
C GLU A 146 6.66 1.42 8.49
N ASN A 147 7.95 1.74 8.70
CA ASN A 147 8.56 1.84 10.03
C ASN A 147 8.39 3.23 10.65
N TRP A 148 8.38 4.29 9.84
CA TRP A 148 8.27 5.68 10.31
C TRP A 148 6.92 5.96 10.97
N LEU A 149 5.81 5.49 10.38
CA LEU A 149 4.47 5.79 10.92
C LEU A 149 4.26 5.23 12.34
N PRO A 150 4.52 3.94 12.64
CA PRO A 150 4.44 3.44 14.01
C PRO A 150 5.42 4.13 14.95
N HIS A 151 6.61 4.49 14.48
CA HIS A 151 7.57 5.23 15.29
C HIS A 151 6.98 6.59 15.72
N MET A 152 6.46 7.37 14.77
CA MET A 152 5.87 8.68 15.04
C MET A 152 4.60 8.61 15.89
N ARG A 153 3.75 7.60 15.68
CA ARG A 153 2.56 7.36 16.50
C ARG A 153 2.86 7.18 17.99
N ARG A 154 4.07 6.75 18.38
CA ARG A 154 4.49 6.69 19.79
C ARG A 154 4.83 8.05 20.39
N LEU A 155 5.08 9.05 19.55
CA LEU A 155 5.50 10.40 19.94
C LEU A 155 4.35 11.41 19.94
N VAL A 156 3.22 11.07 19.30
CA VAL A 156 2.05 11.95 19.14
C VAL A 156 0.79 11.33 19.75
N PRO A 157 -0.15 12.13 20.27
CA PRO A 157 -1.40 11.62 20.84
C PRO A 157 -2.32 10.97 19.78
N GLU A 158 -3.26 10.12 20.20
CA GLU A 158 -4.17 9.37 19.31
C GLU A 158 -5.13 10.24 18.48
N ASN A 159 -5.34 11.50 18.87
CA ASN A 159 -6.16 12.46 18.11
C ASN A 159 -5.37 13.16 16.97
N HIS A 160 -4.09 12.86 16.83
CA HIS A 160 -3.22 13.46 15.82
C HIS A 160 -3.56 12.97 14.40
N PRO A 161 -3.40 13.79 13.32
CA PRO A 161 -3.71 13.39 11.94
C PRO A 161 -3.03 12.10 11.46
N LEU A 162 -1.91 11.72 12.07
CA LEU A 162 -1.22 10.46 11.77
C LEU A 162 -2.00 9.20 12.21
N TRP A 163 -3.09 9.33 12.97
CA TRP A 163 -3.96 8.24 13.42
C TRP A 163 -5.20 8.03 12.53
N LYS A 164 -5.15 8.50 11.27
CA LYS A 164 -6.15 8.15 10.23
C LYS A 164 -6.41 6.64 10.21
N LYS A 165 -7.69 6.26 10.26
CA LYS A 165 -8.15 4.85 10.39
C LYS A 165 -7.76 4.03 9.18
N GLU A 166 -7.82 4.65 8.00
CA GLU A 166 -7.44 4.08 6.71
C GLU A 166 -5.98 3.61 6.72
N TRP A 167 -5.13 4.25 7.52
CA TRP A 167 -3.72 3.89 7.64
C TRP A 167 -3.44 2.69 8.54
N ASN A 168 -4.48 2.04 9.06
CA ASN A 168 -4.37 0.76 9.76
C ASN A 168 -4.51 -0.44 8.82
N LEU A 169 -4.94 -0.21 7.56
CA LEU A 169 -5.00 -1.27 6.56
C LEU A 169 -3.57 -1.72 6.18
N ASP A 170 -3.42 -2.99 5.85
CA ASP A 170 -2.18 -3.47 5.27
C ASP A 170 -2.06 -3.01 3.82
N SER A 171 -1.02 -2.25 3.47
CA SER A 171 -0.80 -1.84 2.06
C SER A 171 -0.48 -3.03 1.15
N CYS A 172 -0.04 -4.16 1.72
CA CYS A 172 0.12 -5.44 1.03
C CYS A 172 -1.17 -6.27 0.96
N PHE A 173 -2.33 -5.72 1.35
CA PHE A 173 -3.62 -6.42 1.36
C PHE A 173 -3.88 -7.21 0.08
N TRP A 174 -3.76 -6.57 -1.09
CA TRP A 174 -4.00 -7.23 -2.37
C TRP A 174 -2.97 -8.30 -2.70
N ALA A 175 -1.71 -8.11 -2.31
CA ALA A 175 -0.70 -9.14 -2.51
C ALA A 175 -1.02 -10.42 -1.73
N ARG A 176 -1.57 -10.29 -0.52
CA ARG A 176 -2.02 -11.45 0.28
C ARG A 176 -3.15 -12.21 -0.40
N VAL A 177 -4.12 -11.49 -0.96
CA VAL A 177 -5.24 -12.08 -1.71
C VAL A 177 -4.73 -12.86 -2.94
N GLU A 178 -3.83 -12.26 -3.73
CA GLU A 178 -3.23 -12.90 -4.91
C GLU A 178 -2.40 -14.13 -4.53
N ASN A 179 -1.57 -14.02 -3.48
CA ASN A 179 -0.74 -15.14 -3.02
C ASN A 179 -1.59 -16.31 -2.56
N MET A 180 -2.63 -16.08 -1.78
CA MET A 180 -3.54 -17.15 -1.39
C MET A 180 -4.24 -17.77 -2.61
N CYS A 181 -4.64 -16.98 -3.61
CA CYS A 181 -5.17 -17.54 -4.86
C CYS A 181 -4.16 -18.46 -5.56
N ILE A 182 -2.89 -18.08 -5.60
CA ILE A 182 -1.84 -18.86 -6.25
C ILE A 182 -1.54 -20.14 -5.45
N GLU A 183 -1.40 -20.03 -4.14
CA GLU A 183 -1.08 -21.15 -3.26
C GLU A 183 -2.23 -22.17 -3.18
N ILE A 184 -3.48 -21.71 -3.07
CA ILE A 184 -4.66 -22.59 -3.11
C ILE A 184 -4.74 -23.34 -4.44
N LYS A 185 -4.43 -22.69 -5.58
CA LYS A 185 -4.37 -23.39 -6.89
C LYS A 185 -3.27 -24.44 -6.94
N LYS A 186 -2.11 -24.16 -6.36
CA LYS A 186 -0.91 -25.01 -6.45
C LYS A 186 -0.97 -26.20 -5.48
N LYS A 187 -1.42 -25.96 -4.25
CA LYS A 187 -1.30 -26.90 -3.11
C LYS A 187 -2.65 -27.31 -2.51
N GLY A 188 -3.75 -26.65 -2.90
CA GLY A 188 -5.07 -26.89 -2.35
C GLY A 188 -5.34 -26.07 -1.08
N PHE A 189 -6.63 -25.90 -0.76
CA PHE A 189 -7.10 -25.09 0.37
C PHE A 189 -6.54 -25.54 1.72
N ASP A 190 -6.46 -26.85 1.96
CA ASP A 190 -6.02 -27.37 3.26
C ASP A 190 -4.61 -26.88 3.66
N SER A 191 -3.74 -26.65 2.68
CA SER A 191 -2.40 -26.10 2.93
C SER A 191 -2.38 -24.64 3.36
N GLU A 192 -3.41 -23.87 3.00
CA GLU A 192 -3.52 -22.42 3.27
C GLU A 192 -4.62 -22.10 4.29
N LYS A 193 -5.29 -23.11 4.85
CA LYS A 193 -6.46 -22.94 5.73
C LYS A 193 -6.18 -22.01 6.91
N GLU A 194 -5.04 -22.19 7.59
CA GLU A 194 -4.67 -21.33 8.72
C GLU A 194 -4.38 -19.89 8.30
N THR A 195 -3.75 -19.70 7.12
CA THR A 195 -3.48 -18.37 6.55
C THR A 195 -4.79 -17.65 6.23
N VAL A 196 -5.74 -18.37 5.61
CA VAL A 196 -7.07 -17.85 5.25
C VAL A 196 -7.83 -17.42 6.50
N VAL A 197 -7.91 -18.27 7.54
CA VAL A 197 -8.62 -17.93 8.79
C VAL A 197 -8.05 -16.67 9.43
N LYS A 198 -6.72 -16.57 9.55
CA LYS A 198 -6.07 -15.36 10.10
C LYS A 198 -6.35 -14.12 9.26
N PHE A 199 -6.31 -14.25 7.94
CA PHE A 199 -6.61 -13.14 7.04
C PHE A 199 -8.07 -12.67 7.19
N GLU A 200 -9.02 -13.59 7.31
CA GLU A 200 -10.44 -13.25 7.53
C GLU A 200 -10.67 -12.51 8.86
N GLU A 201 -10.01 -12.93 9.93
CA GLU A 201 -10.05 -12.23 11.23
C GLU A 201 -9.51 -10.79 11.13
N GLU A 202 -8.42 -10.59 10.39
CA GLU A 202 -7.86 -9.26 10.14
C GLU A 202 -8.77 -8.42 9.25
N VAL A 203 -9.41 -9.01 8.24
CA VAL A 203 -10.41 -8.35 7.40
C VAL A 203 -11.59 -7.86 8.25
N GLU A 204 -12.15 -8.71 9.11
CA GLU A 204 -13.26 -8.31 9.99
C GLU A 204 -12.84 -7.16 10.93
N LYS A 205 -11.62 -7.22 11.45
CA LYS A 205 -11.05 -6.14 12.27
C LYS A 205 -10.95 -4.84 11.47
N TRP A 206 -10.37 -4.86 10.27
CA TRP A 206 -10.23 -3.67 9.44
C TRP A 206 -11.58 -3.07 9.03
N LEU A 207 -12.59 -3.90 8.76
CA LEU A 207 -13.96 -3.44 8.49
C LEU A 207 -14.57 -2.76 9.71
N THR A 208 -14.42 -3.36 10.89
CA THR A 208 -14.96 -2.83 12.16
C THR A 208 -14.30 -1.51 12.57
N GLU A 209 -12.98 -1.39 12.34
CA GLU A 209 -12.21 -0.18 12.64
C GLU A 209 -12.39 0.92 11.57
N GLY A 210 -12.97 0.59 10.41
CA GLY A 210 -13.13 1.49 9.28
C GLY A 210 -11.86 1.70 8.44
N ALA A 211 -10.88 0.81 8.57
CA ALA A 211 -9.66 0.82 7.75
C ALA A 211 -9.90 0.22 6.35
N LEU A 212 -10.83 -0.73 6.25
CA LEU A 212 -11.29 -1.35 5.01
C LEU A 212 -12.77 -1.02 4.81
N SER A 213 -13.19 -0.77 3.57
CA SER A 213 -14.59 -0.54 3.23
C SER A 213 -15.24 -1.82 2.66
N GLU A 214 -16.51 -2.07 2.98
CA GLU A 214 -17.23 -3.25 2.47
C GLU A 214 -17.27 -3.38 0.93
N PRO A 215 -17.33 -2.30 0.14
CA PRO A 215 -17.20 -2.39 -1.31
C PRO A 215 -15.92 -3.10 -1.78
N GLU A 216 -14.82 -3.04 -1.02
CA GLU A 216 -13.57 -3.72 -1.37
C GLU A 216 -13.72 -5.25 -1.40
N LEU A 217 -14.62 -5.81 -0.58
CA LEU A 217 -14.90 -7.24 -0.60
C LEU A 217 -15.63 -7.67 -1.87
N LYS A 218 -16.33 -6.74 -2.53
CA LYS A 218 -17.11 -6.99 -3.76
C LYS A 218 -16.26 -6.88 -5.03
N ARG A 219 -14.99 -6.48 -4.90
CA ARG A 219 -14.10 -6.31 -6.05
C ARG A 219 -13.73 -7.66 -6.66
N PRO A 220 -13.50 -7.74 -7.99
CA PRO A 220 -13.29 -8.99 -8.69
C PRO A 220 -12.18 -9.87 -8.09
N THR A 221 -11.03 -9.30 -7.72
CA THR A 221 -9.92 -10.09 -7.15
C THR A 221 -10.29 -10.72 -5.81
N PHE A 222 -10.97 -9.99 -4.92
CA PHE A 222 -11.41 -10.53 -3.63
C PHE A 222 -12.50 -11.60 -3.80
N GLN A 223 -13.48 -11.34 -4.67
CA GLN A 223 -14.55 -12.30 -4.99
C GLN A 223 -14.00 -13.59 -5.63
N LYS A 224 -12.98 -13.47 -6.49
CA LYS A 224 -12.29 -14.62 -7.06
C LYS A 224 -11.63 -15.47 -5.99
N TRP A 225 -10.89 -14.84 -5.06
CA TRP A 225 -10.29 -15.54 -3.92
C TRP A 225 -11.35 -16.24 -3.07
N TRP A 226 -12.40 -15.52 -2.67
CA TRP A 226 -13.49 -16.07 -1.86
C TRP A 226 -14.19 -17.25 -2.55
N GLY A 227 -14.41 -17.15 -3.86
CA GLY A 227 -15.01 -18.21 -4.67
C GLY A 227 -14.18 -19.50 -4.74
N MET A 228 -12.87 -19.43 -4.45
CA MET A 228 -12.01 -20.60 -4.41
C MET A 228 -12.07 -21.37 -3.09
N LEU A 229 -12.66 -20.79 -2.04
CA LEU A 229 -12.75 -21.42 -0.72
C LEU A 229 -13.87 -22.47 -0.68
N PRO A 230 -13.69 -23.61 0.00
CA PRO A 230 -14.74 -24.62 0.17
C PRO A 230 -16.00 -24.06 0.85
N GLU A 231 -17.18 -24.56 0.46
CA GLU A 231 -18.45 -24.12 1.07
C GLU A 231 -18.50 -24.35 2.58
N GLU A 232 -17.94 -25.45 3.07
CA GLU A 232 -17.87 -25.75 4.50
C GLU A 232 -17.10 -24.67 5.28
N HIS A 233 -16.00 -24.16 4.71
CA HIS A 233 -15.22 -23.07 5.28
C HIS A 233 -16.00 -21.74 5.21
N LYS A 234 -16.56 -21.41 4.03
CA LYS A 234 -17.34 -20.17 3.88
C LYS A 234 -18.53 -20.09 4.83
N ASN A 235 -19.12 -21.23 5.18
CA ASN A 235 -20.23 -21.30 6.14
C ASN A 235 -19.82 -20.99 7.59
N SER A 236 -18.58 -21.26 7.97
CA SER A 236 -18.02 -21.03 9.31
C SER A 236 -17.12 -19.79 9.40
N SER A 237 -16.80 -19.15 8.28
CA SER A 237 -16.00 -17.92 8.20
C SER A 237 -16.61 -16.76 8.98
N CYS A 238 -15.77 -15.98 9.66
CA CYS A 238 -16.19 -14.79 10.41
C CYS A 238 -16.71 -13.66 9.50
N ILE A 239 -16.18 -13.54 8.28
CA ILE A 239 -16.60 -12.52 7.30
C ILE A 239 -17.78 -12.97 6.44
N ARG A 240 -18.32 -14.18 6.63
CA ARG A 240 -19.44 -14.71 5.83
C ARG A 240 -20.58 -13.70 5.69
N HIS A 241 -21.00 -13.11 6.81
CA HIS A 241 -22.14 -12.18 6.86
C HIS A 241 -21.91 -10.90 6.04
N ARG A 242 -20.65 -10.50 5.82
CA ARG A 242 -20.24 -9.40 4.95
C ARG A 242 -20.27 -9.79 3.46
N MET A 243 -20.09 -11.08 3.17
CA MET A 243 -20.02 -11.64 1.82
C MET A 243 -21.39 -12.02 1.26
N VAL A 244 -22.36 -12.35 2.11
CA VAL A 244 -23.74 -12.63 1.65
C VAL A 244 -24.39 -11.32 1.22
N GLN A 245 -24.82 -11.26 -0.05
CA GLN A 245 -25.59 -10.14 -0.56
C GLN A 245 -26.83 -9.93 0.34
N GLN A 246 -27.00 -8.73 0.92
CA GLN A 246 -28.34 -8.31 1.29
C GLN A 246 -29.12 -8.17 -0.02
N ALA A 247 -29.86 -9.21 -0.38
CA ALA A 247 -30.97 -9.05 -1.31
C ALA A 247 -31.90 -8.02 -0.66
N GLN A 248 -31.96 -6.81 -1.23
CA GLN A 248 -33.06 -5.90 -0.92
C GLN A 248 -34.35 -6.69 -1.20
N PRO A 249 -35.27 -6.84 -0.22
CA PRO A 249 -36.56 -7.42 -0.54
C PRO A 249 -37.19 -6.52 -1.59
N ALA A 250 -37.47 -7.09 -2.77
CA ALA A 250 -38.29 -6.46 -3.78
C ALA A 250 -39.59 -6.05 -3.07
N ASN A 251 -39.83 -4.75 -2.93
CA ASN A 251 -41.11 -4.25 -2.47
C ASN A 251 -42.17 -4.88 -3.38
N PRO A 252 -43.13 -5.66 -2.84
CA PRO A 252 -44.25 -6.09 -3.64
C PRO A 252 -45.02 -4.83 -4.02
N THR A 253 -44.93 -4.44 -5.29
CA THR A 253 -45.91 -3.57 -5.92
C THR A 253 -47.27 -4.25 -5.75
N VAL A 254 -48.05 -3.71 -4.82
CA VAL A 254 -49.46 -4.06 -4.66
C VAL A 254 -50.20 -3.44 -5.85
N PRO A 255 -51.05 -4.22 -6.56
CA PRO A 255 -51.86 -3.73 -7.67
C PRO A 255 -52.94 -2.72 -7.23
#